data_AF-A0A9E2UB67-F1
#
_entry.id   AF-A0A9E2UB67-F1
#
_cell.length_a   1.000
_cell.length_b   1.000
_cell.length_c   1.000
_cell.angle_alpha   90.00
_cell.angle_beta   90.00
_cell.angle_gamma   90.00
#
_symmetry.space_group_name_H-M   'P 1'
#
loop_
_entity.id
_entity.type
_entity.pdbx_description
1 polymer ?
#
loop_
_entity_poly.entity_id
_entity_poly.type
_entity_poly.pdbx_seq_one_letter_code
_entity_poly.pdbx_strand_id
1 'polypeptide(L)'
;FWMGAGSPKSIREVAQRGYNLLLGQHALAEETLEHVVLFKSEIEERGTIFDPMRVAVARAVHVAKDAVDKDAAIERRYQGHMRINRLARRPDGETRARYILDDEKEARHESAESALFGSPDEIMRKLEVLHKGGVEYVIINFGGSRENIRRFARDIMPAFADEPQAEILAAK
;
A
#
# COMPACT_ATOMS: atom_id res chain seq x y z
N PHE A 1 17.27 3.80 8.14
CA PHE A 1 16.40 2.83 8.85
C PHE A 1 14.97 2.98 8.36
N TRP A 2 14.20 1.88 8.26
CA TRP A 2 12.79 1.89 7.86
C TRP A 2 11.89 1.86 9.10
N MET A 3 10.80 2.64 9.10
CA MET A 3 9.82 2.65 10.19
C MET A 3 8.40 2.59 9.65
N GLY A 4 7.63 1.63 10.17
CA GLY A 4 6.21 1.49 9.88
C GLY A 4 5.44 2.61 10.56
N ALA A 5 4.72 3.40 9.79
CA ALA A 5 3.84 4.45 10.30
C ALA A 5 2.57 4.51 9.46
N GLY A 6 1.52 5.04 10.06
CA GLY A 6 0.22 5.09 9.39
C GLY A 6 -0.59 6.30 9.77
N SER A 7 -0.48 6.81 11.01
CA SER A 7 -1.18 8.03 11.41
C SER A 7 -0.35 9.27 11.06
N PRO A 8 -0.98 10.44 10.84
CA PRO A 8 -0.26 11.69 10.59
C PRO A 8 0.81 11.98 11.66
N LYS A 9 0.48 11.78 12.95
CA LYS A 9 1.44 11.94 14.04
C LYS A 9 2.67 11.04 13.86
N SER A 10 2.46 9.74 13.62
CA SER A 10 3.57 8.79 13.46
C SER A 10 4.40 9.10 12.22
N ILE A 11 3.79 9.55 11.12
CA ILE A 11 4.50 9.92 9.89
C ILE A 11 5.43 11.11 10.13
N ARG A 12 4.94 12.15 10.82
CA ARG A 12 5.79 13.28 11.22
C ARG A 12 6.97 12.79 12.03
N GLU A 13 6.75 11.96 13.06
CA GLU A 13 7.81 11.39 13.90
C GLU A 13 8.88 10.63 13.09
N VAL A 14 8.47 9.85 12.08
CA VAL A 14 9.41 9.18 11.16
C VAL A 14 10.27 10.20 10.42
N ALA A 15 9.65 11.26 9.88
CA ALA A 15 10.37 12.33 9.19
C ALA A 15 11.34 13.07 10.12
N GLN A 16 10.93 13.42 11.35
CA GLN A 16 11.80 14.14 12.31
C GLN A 16 13.03 13.32 12.71
N ARG A 17 12.89 11.99 12.73
CA ARG A 17 14.00 11.06 13.01
C ARG A 17 14.91 10.82 11.79
N GLY A 18 14.55 11.34 10.61
CA GLY A 18 15.31 11.12 9.38
C GLY A 18 15.24 9.68 8.86
N TYR A 19 14.18 8.94 9.19
CA TYR A 19 14.01 7.54 8.74
C TYR A 19 13.28 7.46 7.39
N ASN A 20 13.24 6.25 6.83
CA ASN A 20 12.43 5.93 5.65
C ASN A 20 11.06 5.44 6.12
N LEU A 21 10.02 5.81 5.39
CA LEU A 21 8.64 5.54 5.74
C LEU A 21 8.15 4.25 5.10
N LEU A 22 7.61 3.34 5.92
CA LEU A 22 6.89 2.16 5.44
C LEU A 22 5.39 2.30 5.72
N LEU A 23 4.60 2.43 4.65
CA LEU A 23 3.15 2.51 4.71
C LEU A 23 2.50 1.12 4.63
N GLY A 24 1.42 0.95 5.39
CA GLY A 24 0.68 -0.30 5.50
C GLY A 24 -0.11 -0.69 4.24
N GLN A 25 -0.56 -1.94 4.21
CA GLN A 25 -1.21 -2.55 3.04
C GLN A 25 -2.74 -2.37 2.93
N HIS A 26 -3.35 -1.69 3.89
CA HIS A 26 -4.83 -1.65 4.02
C HIS A 26 -5.43 -0.28 3.69
N ALA A 27 -4.62 0.78 3.67
CA ALA A 27 -5.07 2.11 3.25
C ALA A 27 -5.43 2.09 1.76
N LEU A 28 -6.48 2.84 1.41
CA LEU A 28 -6.83 3.11 0.01
C LEU A 28 -5.71 3.90 -0.68
N ALA A 29 -5.78 4.01 -2.00
CA ALA A 29 -4.77 4.73 -2.77
C ALA A 29 -4.74 6.21 -2.34
N GLU A 30 -5.90 6.83 -2.21
CA GLU A 30 -6.06 8.24 -1.84
C GLU A 30 -5.41 8.53 -0.48
N GLU A 31 -5.74 7.76 0.55
CA GLU A 31 -5.13 7.88 1.89
C GLU A 31 -3.61 7.62 1.85
N THR A 32 -3.17 6.66 1.02
CA THR A 32 -1.74 6.40 0.83
C THR A 32 -1.03 7.63 0.26
N LEU A 33 -1.62 8.27 -0.75
CA LEU A 33 -1.05 9.45 -1.40
C LEU A 33 -1.05 10.68 -0.47
N GLU A 34 -2.08 10.86 0.34
CA GLU A 34 -2.10 11.89 1.39
C GLU A 34 -0.93 11.72 2.38
N HIS A 35 -0.64 10.48 2.77
CA HIS A 35 0.50 10.19 3.64
C HIS A 35 1.86 10.41 2.97
N VAL A 36 1.98 10.11 1.67
CA VAL A 36 3.18 10.42 0.89
C VAL A 36 3.41 11.93 0.85
N VAL A 37 2.37 12.71 0.56
CA VAL A 37 2.44 14.18 0.53
C VAL A 37 2.83 14.75 1.89
N LEU A 38 2.23 14.26 2.99
CA LEU A 38 2.58 14.69 4.34
C LEU A 38 4.06 14.37 4.67
N PHE A 39 4.53 13.18 4.32
CA PHE A 39 5.92 12.83 4.59
C PHE A 39 6.89 13.67 3.76
N LYS A 40 6.58 13.90 2.48
CA LYS A 40 7.33 14.80 1.61
C LYS A 40 7.44 16.20 2.20
N SER A 41 6.31 16.80 2.61
CA SER A 41 6.32 18.16 3.18
C SER A 41 7.18 18.24 4.45
N GLU A 42 7.10 17.24 5.34
CA GLU A 42 7.89 17.21 6.57
C GLU A 42 9.40 17.05 6.32
N ILE A 43 9.80 16.43 5.20
CA ILE A 43 11.20 16.32 4.77
C ILE A 43 11.68 17.65 4.18
N GLU A 44 10.89 18.27 3.32
CA GLU A 44 11.22 19.52 2.63
C GLU A 44 11.26 20.72 3.58
N GLU A 45 10.34 20.81 4.55
CA GLU A 45 10.35 21.84 5.60
C GLU A 45 11.62 21.82 6.47
N ARG A 46 12.35 20.69 6.47
CA ARG A 46 13.63 20.54 7.17
C ARG A 46 14.83 20.84 6.28
N GLY A 47 14.60 21.33 5.06
CA GLY A 47 15.65 21.66 4.09
C GLY A 47 16.30 20.44 3.44
N THR A 48 15.66 19.27 3.49
CA THR A 48 16.14 18.06 2.82
C THR A 48 15.37 17.84 1.52
N ILE A 49 16.08 17.51 0.44
CA ILE A 49 15.43 17.14 -0.82
C ILE A 49 14.71 15.81 -0.62
N PHE A 50 13.43 15.77 -1.00
CA PHE A 50 12.64 14.55 -0.92
C PHE A 50 13.10 13.54 -1.98
N ASP A 51 13.45 12.33 -1.52
CA ASP A 51 13.73 11.18 -2.37
C ASP A 51 12.54 10.20 -2.28
N PRO A 52 11.82 9.93 -3.38
CA PRO A 52 10.64 9.06 -3.38
C PRO A 52 10.98 7.61 -3.01
N MET A 53 12.22 7.15 -3.16
CA MET A 53 12.66 5.82 -2.73
C MET A 53 12.73 5.66 -1.20
N ARG A 54 12.54 6.75 -0.44
CA ARG A 54 12.44 6.73 1.02
C ARG A 54 11.03 6.41 1.53
N VAL A 55 10.05 6.23 0.65
CA VAL A 55 8.70 5.79 0.99
C VAL A 55 8.40 4.47 0.31
N ALA A 56 8.09 3.44 1.11
CA ALA A 56 7.66 2.15 0.62
C ALA A 56 6.20 1.89 0.99
N VAL A 57 5.43 1.37 0.04
CA VAL A 57 4.02 1.03 0.24
C VAL A 57 3.83 -0.48 0.15
N ALA A 58 3.30 -1.10 1.21
CA ALA A 58 2.96 -2.51 1.16
C ALA A 58 1.68 -2.75 0.34
N ARG A 59 1.66 -3.79 -0.50
CA ARG A 59 0.46 -4.24 -1.24
C ARG A 59 0.38 -5.75 -1.30
N ALA A 60 -0.83 -6.29 -1.08
CA ALA A 60 -1.11 -7.68 -1.40
C ALA A 60 -1.40 -7.82 -2.90
N VAL A 61 -0.85 -8.85 -3.54
CA VAL A 61 -1.03 -9.11 -4.98
C VAL A 61 -1.63 -10.50 -5.21
N HIS A 62 -2.58 -10.57 -6.13
CA HIS A 62 -3.10 -11.82 -6.70
C HIS A 62 -3.44 -11.58 -8.17
N VAL A 63 -2.66 -12.17 -9.07
CA VAL A 63 -2.89 -12.13 -10.51
C VAL A 63 -3.98 -13.15 -10.83
N ALA A 64 -5.21 -12.68 -10.97
CA ALA A 64 -6.37 -13.55 -11.18
C ALA A 64 -6.32 -14.23 -12.56
N LYS A 65 -6.88 -15.44 -12.65
CA LYS A 65 -7.10 -16.12 -13.94
C LYS A 65 -8.40 -15.69 -14.62
N ASP A 66 -9.41 -15.33 -13.84
CA ASP A 66 -10.75 -14.96 -14.26
C ASP A 66 -11.45 -14.17 -13.12
N ALA A 67 -12.67 -13.70 -13.37
CA ALA A 67 -13.45 -12.95 -12.39
C ALA A 67 -13.77 -13.77 -11.13
N VAL A 68 -14.02 -15.07 -11.27
CA VAL A 68 -14.36 -15.95 -10.14
C VAL A 68 -13.16 -16.12 -9.20
N ASP A 69 -11.96 -16.29 -9.75
CA ASP A 69 -10.72 -16.35 -8.99
C ASP A 69 -10.39 -15.02 -8.30
N LYS A 70 -10.68 -13.89 -8.97
CA LYS A 70 -10.55 -12.55 -8.37
C LYS A 70 -11.49 -12.41 -7.16
N ASP A 71 -12.76 -12.73 -7.30
CA ASP A 71 -13.75 -12.63 -6.23
C ASP A 71 -13.39 -13.55 -5.05
N ALA A 72 -12.96 -14.77 -5.35
CA ALA A 72 -12.48 -15.71 -4.32
C ALA A 72 -11.22 -15.21 -3.59
N ALA A 73 -10.33 -14.48 -4.27
CA ALA A 73 -9.17 -13.85 -3.64
C ALA A 73 -9.57 -12.69 -2.71
N ILE A 74 -10.48 -11.83 -3.16
CA ILE A 74 -11.02 -10.71 -2.37
C ILE A 74 -11.72 -11.26 -1.11
N GLU A 75 -12.54 -12.30 -1.25
CA GLU A 75 -13.23 -12.93 -0.13
C GLU A 75 -12.24 -13.50 0.91
N ARG A 76 -11.21 -14.23 0.46
CA ARG A 76 -10.17 -14.75 1.35
C ARG A 76 -9.45 -13.64 2.12
N ARG A 77 -9.19 -12.51 1.46
CA ARG A 77 -8.56 -11.33 2.07
C ARG A 77 -9.47 -10.68 3.11
N TYR A 78 -10.73 -10.43 2.76
CA TYR A 78 -11.74 -9.91 3.68
C TYR A 78 -11.87 -10.78 4.94
N GLN A 79 -12.02 -12.10 4.77
CA GLN A 79 -12.08 -13.04 5.89
C GLN A 79 -10.80 -13.03 6.74
N GLY A 80 -9.64 -12.87 6.10
CA GLY A 80 -8.36 -12.67 6.79
C GLY A 80 -8.34 -11.43 7.67
N HIS A 81 -8.82 -10.31 7.14
CA HIS A 81 -8.93 -9.07 7.91
C HIS A 81 -9.90 -9.20 9.08
N MET A 82 -11.08 -9.80 8.88
CA MET A 82 -12.05 -10.00 9.97
C MET A 82 -11.49 -10.85 11.11
N ARG A 83 -10.67 -11.87 10.79
CA ARG A 83 -9.95 -12.65 11.82
C ARG A 83 -8.94 -11.81 12.59
N ILE A 84 -8.16 -10.98 11.89
CA ILE A 84 -7.18 -10.07 12.54
C ILE A 84 -7.90 -9.07 13.44
N ASN A 85 -8.97 -8.44 12.95
CA ASN A 85 -9.79 -7.51 13.73
C ASN A 85 -10.30 -8.17 15.01
N ARG A 86 -10.85 -9.39 14.92
CA ARG A 86 -11.36 -10.13 16.09
C ARG A 86 -10.26 -10.37 17.14
N LEU A 87 -9.06 -10.75 16.71
CA LEU A 87 -7.93 -11.00 17.62
C LEU A 87 -7.37 -9.72 18.25
N ALA A 88 -7.55 -8.59 17.59
CA ALA A 88 -6.98 -7.33 18.01
C ALA A 88 -7.91 -6.49 18.92
N ARG A 89 -9.16 -6.93 19.12
CA ARG A 89 -10.06 -6.38 20.13
C ARG A 89 -9.54 -6.71 21.53
N ARG A 90 -9.49 -5.69 22.38
CA ARG A 90 -9.10 -5.87 23.77
C ARG A 90 -10.23 -6.52 24.57
N PRO A 91 -9.92 -7.24 25.66
CA PRO A 91 -10.94 -7.82 26.54
C PRO A 91 -11.89 -6.80 27.17
N ASP A 92 -11.43 -5.55 27.32
CA ASP A 92 -12.19 -4.41 27.86
C ASP A 92 -13.17 -3.79 26.84
N GLY A 93 -13.23 -4.32 25.61
CA GLY A 93 -14.10 -3.83 24.54
C GLY A 93 -13.55 -2.61 23.79
N GLU A 94 -12.40 -2.04 24.21
CA GLU A 94 -11.81 -0.92 23.49
C GLU A 94 -11.19 -1.37 22.16
N THR A 95 -11.51 -0.60 21.13
CA THR A 95 -11.06 -0.81 19.75
C THR A 95 -9.96 0.22 19.46
N ARG A 96 -8.70 -0.22 19.25
CA ARG A 96 -7.62 0.64 18.75
C ARG A 96 -8.01 1.29 17.41
N ALA A 97 -7.52 2.51 17.18
CA ALA A 97 -7.89 3.40 16.07
C ALA A 97 -7.50 2.95 14.63
N ARG A 98 -7.11 1.69 14.38
CA ARG A 98 -6.77 1.18 13.04
C ARG A 98 -7.26 -0.24 12.84
N TYR A 99 -8.56 -0.38 12.66
CA TYR A 99 -9.15 -1.63 12.19
C TYR A 99 -10.04 -1.38 11.00
N ILE A 100 -10.19 -2.40 10.17
CA ILE A 100 -11.19 -2.38 9.11
C ILE A 100 -12.54 -2.07 9.73
N LEU A 101 -13.28 -1.19 9.07
CA LEU A 101 -14.56 -0.67 9.49
C LEU A 101 -15.50 -1.81 9.90
N ASP A 102 -16.30 -1.56 10.95
CA ASP A 102 -17.31 -2.53 11.41
C ASP A 102 -18.44 -2.69 10.37
N ASP A 103 -18.59 -1.72 9.45
CA ASP A 103 -19.46 -1.83 8.29
C ASP A 103 -18.90 -2.82 7.27
N GLU A 104 -19.66 -3.88 7.00
CA GLU A 104 -19.24 -4.95 6.09
C GLU A 104 -19.01 -4.46 4.65
N LYS A 105 -19.82 -3.52 4.16
CA LYS A 105 -19.72 -3.04 2.79
C LYS A 105 -18.44 -2.23 2.60
N GLU A 106 -18.15 -1.33 3.54
CA GLU A 106 -16.91 -0.56 3.54
C GLU A 106 -15.69 -1.47 3.72
N ALA A 107 -15.76 -2.44 4.63
CA ALA A 107 -14.70 -3.42 4.85
C ALA A 107 -14.36 -4.26 3.61
N ARG A 108 -15.38 -4.65 2.84
CA ARG A 108 -15.22 -5.37 1.57
C ARG A 108 -14.63 -4.46 0.50
N HIS A 109 -15.08 -3.21 0.43
CA HIS A 109 -14.55 -2.21 -0.48
C HIS A 109 -13.05 -1.96 -0.22
N GLU A 110 -12.65 -1.70 1.02
CA GLU A 110 -11.23 -1.54 1.40
C GLU A 110 -10.41 -2.79 1.06
N SER A 111 -10.94 -3.97 1.34
CA SER A 111 -10.26 -5.24 1.06
C SER A 111 -9.99 -5.44 -0.44
N ALA A 112 -10.92 -5.01 -1.30
CA ALA A 112 -10.80 -5.07 -2.74
C ALA A 112 -9.88 -3.98 -3.31
N GLU A 113 -10.05 -2.74 -2.85
CA GLU A 113 -9.38 -1.58 -3.47
C GLU A 113 -7.95 -1.35 -2.97
N SER A 114 -7.66 -1.64 -1.69
CA SER A 114 -6.28 -1.56 -1.17
C SER A 114 -5.34 -2.63 -1.75
N ALA A 115 -5.89 -3.67 -2.38
CA ALA A 115 -5.13 -4.78 -2.94
C ALA A 115 -4.92 -4.66 -4.46
N LEU A 116 -3.82 -5.24 -4.93
CA LEU A 116 -3.49 -5.40 -6.35
C LEU A 116 -4.00 -6.75 -6.85
N PHE A 117 -5.33 -6.93 -6.82
CA PHE A 117 -6.01 -8.15 -7.23
C PHE A 117 -6.75 -7.95 -8.56
N GLY A 118 -6.50 -8.82 -9.54
CA GLY A 118 -7.16 -8.75 -10.84
C GLY A 118 -6.31 -9.28 -11.98
N SER A 119 -6.70 -8.95 -13.20
CA SER A 119 -5.88 -9.20 -14.39
C SER A 119 -4.57 -8.37 -14.36
N PRO A 120 -3.56 -8.71 -15.17
CA PRO A 120 -2.36 -7.88 -15.31
C PRO A 120 -2.70 -6.41 -15.58
N ASP A 121 -3.62 -6.12 -16.49
CA ASP A 121 -4.01 -4.75 -16.83
C ASP A 121 -4.67 -4.00 -15.67
N GLU A 122 -5.51 -4.68 -14.88
CA GLU A 122 -6.11 -4.09 -13.67
C GLU A 122 -5.03 -3.75 -12.64
N ILE A 123 -4.06 -4.64 -12.45
CA ILE A 123 -2.96 -4.43 -11.50
C ILE A 123 -2.05 -3.29 -11.98
N MET A 124 -1.70 -3.25 -13.27
CA MET A 124 -0.91 -2.18 -13.86
C MET A 124 -1.61 -0.82 -13.68
N ARG A 125 -2.92 -0.73 -13.92
CA ARG A 125 -3.67 0.51 -13.66
C ARG A 125 -3.63 0.95 -12.19
N LYS A 126 -3.74 0.02 -11.24
CA LYS A 126 -3.65 0.33 -9.80
C LYS A 126 -2.24 0.80 -9.41
N LEU A 127 -1.20 0.17 -9.96
CA LEU A 127 0.19 0.60 -9.77
C LEU A 127 0.43 1.99 -10.38
N GLU A 128 -0.12 2.26 -11.56
CA GLU A 128 -0.01 3.55 -12.24
C GLU A 128 -0.62 4.70 -11.42
N VAL A 129 -1.74 4.45 -10.72
CA VAL A 129 -2.33 5.44 -9.80
C VAL A 129 -1.36 5.78 -8.67
N LEU A 130 -0.70 4.78 -8.07
CA LEU A 130 0.29 5.00 -7.02
C LEU A 130 1.53 5.71 -7.57
N HIS A 131 2.01 5.29 -8.74
CA HIS A 131 3.19 5.85 -9.40
C HIS A 131 3.00 7.33 -9.73
N LYS A 132 1.87 7.70 -10.36
CA LYS A 132 1.50 9.12 -10.61
C LYS A 132 1.38 9.96 -9.34
N GLY A 133 1.09 9.31 -8.22
CA GLY A 133 1.04 9.94 -6.90
C GLY A 133 2.40 10.02 -6.18
N GLY A 134 3.50 9.63 -6.83
CA GLY A 134 4.85 9.70 -6.28
C GLY A 134 5.30 8.49 -5.48
N VAL A 135 4.62 7.33 -5.62
CA VAL A 135 5.06 6.07 -5.03
C VAL A 135 5.96 5.33 -6.01
N GLU A 136 7.26 5.31 -5.72
CA GLU A 136 8.26 4.59 -6.53
C GLU A 136 8.59 3.20 -5.98
N TYR A 137 8.36 2.97 -4.68
CA TYR A 137 8.72 1.72 -4.04
C TYR A 137 7.49 0.99 -3.45
N VAL A 138 7.14 -0.15 -4.06
CA VAL A 138 6.06 -1.03 -3.58
C VAL A 138 6.66 -2.34 -3.05
N ILE A 139 6.30 -2.70 -1.82
CA ILE A 139 6.64 -4.00 -1.23
C ILE A 139 5.45 -4.94 -1.42
N ILE A 140 5.69 -6.07 -2.08
CA ILE A 140 4.62 -6.96 -2.50
C ILE A 140 4.54 -8.19 -1.60
N ASN A 141 3.31 -8.55 -1.21
CA ASN A 141 2.98 -9.80 -0.55
C ASN A 141 2.08 -10.68 -1.43
N PHE A 142 2.57 -11.88 -1.78
CA PHE A 142 1.86 -12.86 -2.62
C PHE A 142 1.14 -13.97 -1.83
N GLY A 143 1.12 -13.89 -0.49
CA GLY A 143 0.50 -14.92 0.36
C GLY A 143 1.11 -16.32 0.17
N GLY A 144 2.38 -16.40 -0.22
CA GLY A 144 3.10 -17.67 -0.46
C GLY A 144 2.91 -18.29 -1.85
N SER A 145 2.16 -17.67 -2.76
CA SER A 145 1.94 -18.21 -4.11
C SER A 145 3.14 -17.99 -5.03
N ARG A 146 3.96 -19.03 -5.24
CA ARG A 146 5.06 -19.03 -6.22
C ARG A 146 4.59 -18.73 -7.64
N GLU A 147 3.39 -19.18 -7.99
CA GLU A 147 2.84 -18.93 -9.32
C GLU A 147 2.49 -17.46 -9.52
N ASN A 148 1.87 -16.81 -8.53
CA ASN A 148 1.61 -15.37 -8.59
C ASN A 148 2.92 -14.56 -8.69
N ILE A 149 3.98 -14.96 -7.99
CA ILE A 149 5.31 -14.31 -8.11
C ILE A 149 5.78 -14.36 -9.57
N ARG A 150 5.72 -15.53 -10.22
CA ARG A 150 6.16 -15.70 -11.61
C ARG A 150 5.30 -14.91 -12.59
N ARG A 151 3.97 -14.95 -12.43
CA ARG A 151 3.04 -14.21 -13.28
C ARG A 151 3.26 -12.71 -13.13
N PHE A 152 3.43 -12.20 -11.91
CA PHE A 152 3.73 -10.79 -11.68
C PHE A 152 5.05 -10.36 -12.33
N ALA A 153 6.11 -11.15 -12.15
CA ALA A 153 7.42 -10.86 -12.75
C ALA A 153 7.40 -10.87 -14.29
N ARG A 154 6.61 -11.75 -14.90
CA ARG A 154 6.52 -11.88 -16.36
C ARG A 154 5.54 -10.89 -17.00
N ASP A 155 4.38 -10.71 -16.38
CA ASP A 155 3.23 -10.06 -17.02
C ASP A 155 3.04 -8.60 -16.56
N ILE A 156 3.68 -8.16 -15.48
CA ILE A 156 3.47 -6.82 -14.87
C ILE A 156 4.79 -6.05 -14.73
N MET A 157 5.84 -6.64 -14.14
CA MET A 157 7.11 -5.93 -13.90
C MET A 157 7.74 -5.27 -15.14
N PRO A 158 7.69 -5.85 -16.35
CA PRO A 158 8.29 -5.21 -17.53
C PRO A 158 7.72 -3.82 -17.86
N ALA A 159 6.50 -3.50 -17.42
CA ALA A 159 5.89 -2.18 -17.62
C ALA A 159 6.41 -1.10 -16.65
N PHE A 160 7.19 -1.50 -15.62
CA PHE A 160 7.71 -0.62 -14.57
C PHE A 160 9.22 -0.82 -14.38
N ALA A 161 9.94 -1.15 -15.46
CA ALA A 161 11.39 -1.41 -15.44
C ALA A 161 12.23 -0.14 -15.64
N ASP A 162 11.60 1.01 -15.81
CA ASP A 162 12.26 2.31 -15.95
C ASP A 162 12.94 2.75 -14.63
N GLU A 163 13.85 3.72 -14.72
CA GLU A 163 14.49 4.28 -13.53
C GLU A 163 13.46 5.03 -12.66
N PRO A 164 13.58 4.99 -11.32
CA PRO A 164 12.67 5.70 -10.43
C PRO A 164 12.62 7.20 -10.73
N GLN A 165 11.46 7.84 -10.55
CA GLN A 165 11.27 9.28 -10.76
C GLN A 165 11.94 10.14 -9.66
N ALA A 166 13.24 9.97 -9.42
CA ALA A 166 14.01 10.77 -8.49
C ALA A 166 14.31 12.18 -9.03
N GLU A 167 14.35 12.37 -10.36
CA GLU A 167 14.89 13.58 -10.98
C GLU A 167 13.86 14.63 -11.40
N ILE A 168 12.57 14.30 -11.51
CA ILE A 168 11.60 15.17 -12.22
C ILE A 168 10.96 16.24 -11.31
N LEU A 169 11.00 16.09 -9.98
CA LEU A 169 10.41 17.05 -9.05
C LEU A 169 11.37 18.17 -8.60
N ALA A 170 12.65 18.12 -8.98
CA ALA A 170 13.62 19.19 -8.74
C ALA A 170 13.55 20.33 -9.78
N ALA A 171 12.74 20.18 -10.83
CA ALA A 171 12.64 21.12 -11.93
C ALA A 171 11.18 21.54 -12.22
N LYS A 172 10.47 22.05 -11.20
CA LYS A 172 9.32 22.97 -11.40
C LYS A 172 9.23 23.99 -10.29
#